data_AF-A0A401IQF5-F1
#
_entry.id   AF-A0A401IQF5-F1
#
_cell.length_a   1.000
_cell.length_b   1.000
_cell.length_c   1.000
_cell.angle_alpha   90.00
_cell.angle_beta   90.00
_cell.angle_gamma   90.00
#
_symmetry.space_group_name_H-M   'P 1'
#
loop_
_entity.id
_entity.type
_entity.pdbx_description
1 polymer ?
#
loop_
_entity_poly.entity_id
_entity_poly.type
_entity_poly.pdbx_seq_one_letter_code
_entity_poly.pdbx_strand_id
1 'polypeptide(L)'
;MNSKVSLVAHCGNYALFLDLKQLIIFQKFSSDSRRTRKFQLSLLGALSFIEAIDQYNMERKKVLQQKADPEWMLRLLHYIEDSYLVNEVEVNRQPA
;
A
#
# COMPACT_ATOMS: atom_id res chain seq x y z
N MET A 1 14.50 -9.02 -16.98
CA MET A 1 13.70 -9.42 -15.79
C MET A 1 12.87 -8.22 -15.33
N ASN A 2 11.60 -8.15 -15.75
CA ASN A 2 10.69 -7.04 -15.47
C ASN A 2 10.40 -6.93 -13.97
N SER A 3 10.64 -5.76 -13.37
CA SER A 3 10.14 -5.49 -12.02
C SER A 3 8.61 -5.45 -12.08
N LYS A 4 7.95 -6.41 -11.44
CA LYS A 4 6.50 -6.54 -11.49
C LYS A 4 5.90 -5.76 -10.32
N VAL A 5 5.80 -4.45 -10.49
CA VAL A 5 5.05 -3.58 -9.57
C VAL A 5 3.61 -4.08 -9.54
N SER A 6 3.14 -4.51 -8.39
CA SER A 6 1.84 -5.16 -8.24
C SER A 6 0.92 -4.29 -7.40
N LEU A 7 -0.32 -4.09 -7.85
CA LEU A 7 -1.36 -3.46 -7.05
C LEU A 7 -1.68 -4.39 -5.87
N VAL A 8 -1.62 -3.85 -4.66
CA VAL A 8 -1.88 -4.64 -3.44
C VAL A 8 -3.12 -4.19 -2.68
N ALA A 9 -3.51 -2.91 -2.74
CA ALA A 9 -4.74 -2.43 -2.11
C ALA A 9 -5.33 -1.19 -2.80
N HIS A 10 -6.65 -1.05 -2.73
CA HIS A 10 -7.38 0.18 -3.04
C HIS A 10 -8.01 0.73 -1.77
N CYS A 11 -7.55 1.91 -1.34
CA CYS A 11 -7.84 2.51 -0.04
C CYS A 11 -8.77 3.73 -0.15
N GLY A 12 -9.66 3.73 -1.16
CA GLY A 12 -10.57 4.83 -1.44
C GLY A 12 -9.93 5.89 -2.35
N ASN A 13 -9.19 6.84 -1.77
CA ASN A 13 -8.59 7.98 -2.49
C ASN A 13 -7.17 7.70 -3.02
N TYR A 14 -6.59 6.56 -2.69
CA TYR A 14 -5.33 6.10 -3.27
C TYR A 14 -5.31 4.59 -3.45
N ALA A 15 -4.36 4.13 -4.26
CA ALA A 15 -4.01 2.74 -4.44
C ALA A 15 -2.57 2.52 -4.00
N LEU A 16 -2.32 1.38 -3.34
CA LEU A 16 -1.00 0.95 -2.94
C LEU A 16 -0.48 -0.10 -3.92
N PHE A 17 0.75 0.10 -4.36
CA PHE A 17 1.48 -0.87 -5.17
C PHE A 17 2.77 -1.26 -4.48
N LEU A 18 3.18 -2.50 -4.63
CA LEU A 18 4.44 -3.00 -4.08
C LEU A 18 5.36 -3.45 -5.21
N ASP A 19 6.58 -2.92 -5.22
CA ASP A 19 7.71 -3.49 -5.95
C ASP A 19 8.51 -4.36 -4.98
N LEU A 20 8.36 -5.68 -5.07
CA LEU A 20 9.07 -6.63 -4.22
C LEU A 20 10.57 -6.71 -4.52
N LYS A 21 11.00 -6.33 -5.72
CA LYS A 21 12.41 -6.36 -6.09
C LYS A 21 13.16 -5.19 -5.45
N GLN A 22 12.54 -4.02 -5.43
CA GLN A 22 13.10 -2.81 -4.84
C GLN A 22 12.67 -2.61 -3.37
N LEU A 23 11.69 -3.38 -2.91
CA LEU A 23 11.05 -3.25 -1.59
C LEU A 23 10.45 -1.84 -1.41
N ILE A 24 9.79 -1.33 -2.46
CA ILE A 24 9.21 0.02 -2.48
C ILE A 24 7.69 -0.09 -2.55
N ILE A 25 7.01 0.62 -1.64
CA ILE A 25 5.57 0.88 -1.75
C ILE A 25 5.37 2.16 -2.56
N PHE A 26 4.48 2.12 -3.55
CA PHE A 26 3.99 3.30 -4.25
C PHE A 26 2.57 3.60 -3.81
N GLN A 27 2.34 4.79 -3.29
CA GLN A 27 1.02 5.30 -2.98
C GLN A 27 0.58 6.25 -4.10
N LYS A 28 -0.30 5.76 -4.98
CA LYS A 28 -0.82 6.50 -6.12
C LYS A 28 -2.22 7.03 -5.80
N PHE A 29 -2.34 8.35 -5.71
CA PHE A 29 -3.63 9.01 -5.46
C PHE A 29 -4.51 9.01 -6.72
N SER A 30 -5.83 8.94 -6.54
CA SER A 30 -6.80 8.95 -7.64
C SER A 30 -6.99 10.33 -8.28
N SER A 31 -6.72 11.41 -7.55
CA SER A 31 -6.75 12.78 -8.07
C SER A 31 -5.39 13.21 -8.61
N ASP A 32 -5.35 13.76 -9.83
CA ASP A 32 -4.13 14.28 -10.49
C ASP A 32 -3.40 15.40 -9.71
N SER A 33 -4.05 15.98 -8.70
CA SER A 33 -3.47 17.03 -7.87
C SER A 33 -2.40 16.55 -6.88
N ARG A 34 -2.35 15.25 -6.55
CA ARG A 34 -1.42 14.72 -5.54
C ARG A 34 -0.33 13.87 -6.20
N ARG A 35 0.92 14.16 -5.87
CA ARG A 35 2.07 13.38 -6.35
C ARG A 35 2.03 11.97 -5.77
N THR A 36 2.37 10.97 -6.60
CA THR A 36 2.63 9.61 -6.13
C THR A 36 3.75 9.62 -5.10
N ARG A 37 3.50 9.07 -3.92
CA ARG A 37 4.49 8.92 -2.85
C ARG A 37 5.14 7.55 -2.92
N LYS A 38 6.38 7.46 -2.44
CA LYS A 38 7.15 6.20 -2.45
C LYS A 38 7.76 5.97 -1.08
N PHE A 39 7.71 4.73 -0.60
CA PHE A 39 8.20 4.38 0.74
C PHE A 39 9.11 3.16 0.63
N GLN A 40 10.28 3.24 1.26
CA GLN A 40 11.23 2.14 1.29
C GLN A 40 10.90 1.21 2.46
N LEU A 41 10.85 -0.08 2.19
CA LEU A 41 10.76 -1.13 3.19
C LEU A 41 12.07 -1.90 3.31
N SER A 42 12.31 -2.46 4.50
CA SER A 42 13.20 -3.60 4.66
C SER A 42 12.51 -4.89 4.17
N LEU A 43 13.26 -5.97 3.98
CA LEU A 43 12.67 -7.25 3.58
C LEU A 43 11.63 -7.75 4.59
N LEU A 44 11.94 -7.65 5.88
CA LEU A 44 11.01 -8.01 6.95
C LEU A 44 9.77 -7.11 6.91
N GLY A 45 9.97 -5.80 6.74
CA GLY A 45 8.88 -4.83 6.60
C GLY A 45 7.98 -5.15 5.40
N ALA A 46 8.53 -5.61 4.27
CA ALA A 46 7.75 -6.01 3.11
C ALA A 46 6.90 -7.25 3.35
N LEU A 47 7.43 -8.26 4.07
CA LEU A 47 6.67 -9.45 4.44
C LEU A 47 5.50 -9.10 5.38
N SER A 48 5.78 -8.36 6.46
CA SER A 48 4.74 -7.93 7.40
C SER A 48 3.71 -6.98 6.76
N PHE A 49 4.14 -6.15 5.81
CA PHE A 49 3.23 -5.30 5.03
C PHE A 49 2.27 -6.13 4.17
N ILE A 50 2.76 -7.19 3.51
CA ILE A 50 1.89 -8.08 2.72
C ILE A 50 0.82 -8.70 3.61
N GLU A 51 1.20 -9.23 4.77
CA GLU A 51 0.25 -9.83 5.72
C GLU A 51 -0.84 -8.83 6.17
N ALA A 52 -0.43 -7.61 6.52
CA ALA A 52 -1.36 -6.55 6.92
C ALA A 52 -2.31 -6.16 5.78
N ILE A 53 -1.81 -6.06 4.54
CA ILE A 53 -2.61 -5.75 3.36
C ILE A 53 -3.58 -6.88 3.01
N ASP A 54 -3.17 -8.14 3.12
CA ASP A 54 -4.04 -9.28 2.89
C ASP A 54 -5.20 -9.28 3.90
N GLN A 55 -4.91 -8.99 5.17
CA GLN A 55 -5.94 -8.83 6.20
C GLN A 55 -6.89 -7.66 5.87
N TYR A 56 -6.34 -6.50 5.48
CA TYR A 56 -7.15 -5.35 5.04
C TYR A 56 -8.07 -5.71 3.87
N ASN A 57 -7.56 -6.38 2.84
CA ASN A 57 -8.33 -6.77 1.66
C ASN A 57 -9.44 -7.76 1.99
N MET A 58 -9.16 -8.70 2.90
CA MET A 58 -10.16 -9.64 3.41
C MET A 58 -11.29 -8.92 4.14
N GLU A 59 -10.96 -8.01 5.05
CA GLU A 59 -11.95 -7.23 5.80
C GLU A 59 -12.75 -6.30 4.89
N ARG A 60 -12.08 -5.62 3.95
CA ARG A 60 -12.75 -4.80 2.92
C ARG A 60 -13.74 -5.63 2.11
N LYS A 61 -13.40 -6.87 1.74
CA LYS A 61 -14.32 -7.77 1.03
C LYS A 61 -15.55 -8.12 1.88
N LYS A 62 -15.39 -8.32 3.20
CA LYS A 62 -16.53 -8.55 4.11
C LYS A 62 -17.43 -7.33 4.22
N VAL A 63 -16.85 -6.13 4.34
CA VAL A 63 -17.58 -4.86 4.40
C VAL A 63 -18.36 -4.62 3.11
N LEU A 64 -17.75 -4.84 1.93
CA LEU A 64 -18.43 -4.73 0.64
C LEU A 64 -19.59 -5.72 0.48
N GLN A 65 -19.52 -6.87 1.15
CA GLN A 65 -20.60 -7.86 1.22
C GLN A 65 -21.63 -7.54 2.32
N GLN A 66 -21.51 -6.40 3.02
CA GLN A 66 -22.35 -5.99 4.16
C GLN A 66 -22.35 -7.01 5.31
N LYS A 67 -21.24 -7.75 5.48
CA LYS A 67 -21.07 -8.80 6.50
C LYS A 67 -20.25 -8.35 7.70
N ALA A 68 -19.71 -7.14 7.67
CA ALA A 68 -18.85 -6.61 8.72
C ALA A 68 -18.97 -5.08 8.80
N ASP A 69 -18.72 -4.55 9.99
CA ASP A 69 -18.60 -3.11 10.25
C ASP A 69 -17.31 -2.56 9.60
N PRO A 70 -17.37 -1.45 8.85
CA PRO A 70 -16.18 -0.80 8.29
C PRO A 70 -15.15 -0.32 9.32
N GLU A 71 -15.49 -0.16 10.61
CA GLU A 71 -14.57 0.38 11.61
C GLU A 71 -13.28 -0.42 11.72
N TRP A 72 -13.36 -1.75 11.72
CA TRP A 72 -12.18 -2.61 11.81
C TRP A 72 -11.28 -2.50 10.57
N MET A 73 -11.88 -2.42 9.38
CA MET A 73 -11.16 -2.19 8.13
C MET A 73 -10.42 -0.84 8.15
N LEU A 74 -11.04 0.20 8.70
CA LEU A 74 -10.42 1.53 8.83
C LEU A 74 -9.25 1.53 9.82
N ARG A 75 -9.37 0.82 10.95
CA ARG A 75 -8.26 0.67 11.91
C ARG A 75 -7.05 -0.03 11.28
N LEU A 76 -7.29 -1.08 10.49
CA LEU A 76 -6.21 -1.75 9.74
C LEU A 76 -5.56 -0.81 8.72
N LEU A 77 -6.35 0.04 8.05
CA LEU A 77 -5.82 1.02 7.13
C LEU A 77 -4.89 2.01 7.83
N HIS A 78 -5.31 2.60 8.95
CA HIS A 78 -4.47 3.52 9.72
C HIS A 78 -3.19 2.83 10.21
N TYR A 79 -3.27 1.59 10.70
CA TYR A 79 -2.09 0.82 11.07
C TYR A 79 -1.09 0.69 9.91
N ILE A 80 -1.58 0.45 8.68
CA ILE A 80 -0.73 0.35 7.50
C ILE A 80 -0.07 1.69 7.18
N GLU A 81 -0.83 2.78 7.25
CA GLU A 81 -0.31 4.13 7.01
C GLU A 81 0.77 4.51 8.03
N ASP A 82 0.49 4.31 9.32
CA ASP A 82 1.37 4.68 10.43
C ASP A 82 2.62 3.79 10.54
N SER A 83 2.56 2.54 10.07
CA SER A 83 3.68 1.60 10.21
C SER A 83 4.57 1.56 8.96
N TYR A 84 3.99 1.69 7.77
CA TYR A 84 4.69 1.42 6.51
C TYR A 84 4.79 2.61 5.57
N LEU A 85 3.94 3.64 5.72
CA LEU A 85 3.92 4.83 4.86
C LEU A 85 4.56 6.06 5.53
N VAL A 86 5.61 5.83 6.33
CA VAL A 86 6.29 6.88 7.12
C VAL A 86 7.57 7.37 6.45
N ASN A 87 8.42 6.43 5.99
CA ASN A 87 9.74 6.75 5.46
C ASN A 87 9.68 6.99 3.95
N GLU A 88 9.21 8.19 3.58
CA GLU A 88 9.15 8.60 2.19
C GLU A 88 10.55 8.73 1.60
N VAL A 89 10.72 8.23 0.37
CA VAL A 89 12.00 8.26 -0.34
C VAL A 89 11.86 8.89 -1.71
N GLU A 90 12.80 9.78 -2.03
CA GLU A 90 13.01 10.21 -3.40
C GLU A 90 13.72 9.10 -4.16
N VAL A 91 12.97 8.35 -4.96
CA VAL A 91 13.58 7.41 -5.90
C VAL A 91 14.11 8.25 -7.06
N ASN A 92 15.41 8.56 -7.01
CA ASN A 92 16.16 9.16 -8.11
C ASN A 92 15.77 8.43 -9.40
N ARG A 93 15.15 9.17 -10.33
CA ARG A 93 14.93 8.68 -11.68
C ARG A 93 16.31 8.45 -12.27
N GLN A 94 16.75 7.19 -12.40
CA GLN A 94 17.84 6.91 -13.32
C GLN A 94 17.38 7.41 -14.70
N PRO A 95 18.15 8.27 -15.36
CA PRO A 95 17.84 8.67 -16.72
C PRO A 95 17.88 7.41 -17.59
N ALA A 96 16.84 7.25 -18.39
CA ALA A 96 16.74 6.24 -19.43
C ALA A 96 17.84 6.44 -20.49
#